data_AF-A0AAP5AIP2-F1
#
_entry.id   AF-A0AAP5AIP2-F1
#
_cell.length_a   1.000
_cell.length_b   1.000
_cell.length_c   1.000
_cell.angle_alpha   90.00
_cell.angle_beta   90.00
_cell.angle_gamma   90.00
#
_symmetry.space_group_name_H-M   'P 1'
#
loop_
_entity.id
_entity.type
_entity.pdbx_description
1 polymer ?
#
loop_
_entity_poly.entity_id
_entity_poly.type
_entity_poly.pdbx_seq_one_letter_code
_entity_poly.pdbx_strand_id
1 'polypeptide(L)'
;MPNLSTRWTGRAAAVLLLLALGPVVSAADDTTTAPSARDRAVADADQISRQLLQVREGENELNCAKAVENARYGVETMLEVGEKNVRGGYLAAEQFNASAAPLRALLPQLTTADCEAADGNKRAFYQCMSSDYNHVLACGKAHPY
;
A
#
# COMPACT_ATOMS: atom_id res chain seq x y z
N MET A 1 -1.76 -71.93 7.00
CA MET A 1 -2.80 -72.87 7.48
C MET A 1 -2.60 -73.00 8.99
N PRO A 2 -3.63 -72.94 9.86
CA PRO A 2 -5.08 -73.08 9.66
C PRO A 2 -5.74 -71.69 9.45
N ASN A 3 -6.83 -71.45 8.72
CA ASN A 3 -8.05 -72.17 8.34
C ASN A 3 -9.00 -72.49 9.50
N LEU A 4 -9.86 -71.52 9.84
CA LEU A 4 -11.17 -71.76 10.44
C LEU A 4 -12.23 -71.04 9.62
N SER A 5 -12.88 -71.85 8.79
CA SER A 5 -14.09 -71.57 8.05
C SER A 5 -15.31 -71.74 8.95
N THR A 6 -16.18 -70.73 9.04
CA THR A 6 -17.61 -70.95 9.19
C THR A 6 -18.37 -69.98 8.30
N ARG A 7 -19.06 -70.55 7.32
CA ARG A 7 -19.92 -69.91 6.33
C ARG A 7 -21.18 -69.36 7.02
N TRP A 8 -21.77 -68.28 6.50
CA TRP A 8 -23.16 -68.31 6.03
C TRP A 8 -23.56 -67.00 5.32
N THR A 9 -23.94 -67.18 4.06
CA THR A 9 -24.56 -66.23 3.14
C THR A 9 -26.03 -66.02 3.50
N GLY A 10 -26.54 -64.79 3.37
CA GLY A 10 -27.97 -64.51 3.58
C GLY A 10 -28.46 -63.17 3.04
N ARG A 11 -28.71 -63.13 1.72
CA ARG A 11 -29.80 -62.44 1.00
C ARG A 11 -30.12 -60.95 1.28
N ALA A 12 -30.10 -60.20 0.18
CA ALA A 12 -30.74 -58.90 0.00
C ALA A 12 -32.26 -58.93 0.23
N ALA A 13 -32.80 -57.88 0.86
CA ALA A 13 -34.16 -57.35 0.75
C ALA A 13 -34.17 -55.96 1.42
N ALA A 14 -34.34 -54.87 0.68
CA ALA A 14 -35.61 -54.22 0.37
C ALA A 14 -35.87 -52.99 1.26
N VAL A 15 -35.98 -51.86 0.56
CA VAL A 15 -36.35 -50.49 0.93
C VAL A 15 -37.59 -50.41 1.83
N LEU A 16 -37.63 -49.49 2.81
CA LEU A 16 -38.82 -48.70 3.14
C LEU A 16 -38.53 -47.51 4.08
N LEU A 17 -38.99 -46.34 3.62
CA LEU A 17 -38.97 -45.00 4.22
C LEU A 17 -39.51 -44.95 5.66
N LEU A 18 -38.93 -44.07 6.49
CA LEU A 18 -39.66 -43.33 7.52
C LEU A 18 -39.09 -41.91 7.66
N LEU A 19 -40.00 -40.96 7.54
CA LEU A 19 -39.81 -39.50 7.51
C LEU A 19 -39.29 -38.96 8.86
N ALA A 20 -38.19 -38.22 8.82
CA ALA A 20 -37.84 -37.29 9.89
C ALA A 20 -38.21 -35.86 9.44
N LEU A 21 -39.34 -35.36 9.91
CA LEU A 21 -39.71 -33.95 9.88
C LEU A 21 -38.79 -33.20 10.87
N GLY A 22 -37.58 -32.85 10.43
CA GLY A 22 -36.77 -31.84 11.09
C GLY A 22 -37.23 -30.44 10.64
N PRO A 23 -37.21 -29.42 11.51
CA PRO A 23 -37.50 -28.06 11.08
C PRO A 23 -36.45 -27.64 10.04
N VAL A 24 -36.94 -27.18 8.89
CA VAL A 24 -36.11 -26.54 7.87
C VAL A 24 -35.56 -25.26 8.50
N VAL A 25 -34.31 -25.29 8.94
CA VAL A 25 -33.53 -24.05 9.08
C VAL A 25 -33.38 -23.51 7.67
N SER A 26 -34.21 -22.52 7.32
CA SER A 26 -33.90 -21.64 6.20
C SER A 26 -32.59 -20.93 6.57
N ALA A 27 -31.49 -21.36 5.96
CA ALA A 27 -30.32 -20.53 5.86
C ALA A 27 -30.77 -19.24 5.17
N ALA A 28 -30.84 -18.15 5.93
CA ALA A 28 -30.87 -16.84 5.32
C ALA A 28 -29.57 -16.72 4.52
N ASP A 29 -29.69 -16.62 3.20
CA ASP A 29 -28.59 -16.26 2.30
C ASP A 29 -28.15 -14.83 2.64
N ASP A 30 -27.36 -14.72 3.70
CA ASP A 30 -26.64 -13.49 4.01
C ASP A 30 -25.44 -13.42 3.05
N THR A 31 -25.73 -13.05 1.80
CA THR A 31 -24.72 -12.84 0.75
C THR A 31 -24.00 -11.51 0.99
N THR A 32 -23.43 -11.34 2.18
CA THR A 32 -22.38 -10.35 2.41
C THR A 32 -21.06 -11.04 2.12
N THR A 33 -20.67 -11.11 0.86
CA THR A 33 -19.39 -11.69 0.45
C THR A 33 -18.25 -10.91 1.11
N ALA A 34 -17.49 -11.56 1.99
CA ALA A 34 -16.35 -10.93 2.66
C ALA A 34 -15.33 -10.38 1.62
N PRO A 35 -14.65 -9.26 1.91
CA PRO A 35 -13.69 -8.65 0.98
C PRO A 35 -12.58 -9.63 0.57
N SER A 36 -12.20 -9.61 -0.71
CA SER A 36 -11.10 -10.44 -1.20
C SER A 36 -9.76 -10.03 -0.58
N ALA A 37 -8.74 -10.87 -0.70
CA ALA A 37 -7.38 -10.50 -0.29
C ALA A 37 -6.86 -9.26 -1.06
N ARG A 38 -7.26 -9.11 -2.33
CA ARG A 38 -6.93 -7.94 -3.14
C ARG A 38 -7.59 -6.68 -2.59
N ASP A 39 -8.88 -6.76 -2.24
CA ASP A 39 -9.62 -5.59 -1.75
C ASP A 39 -9.03 -5.09 -0.43
N ARG A 40 -8.64 -6.01 0.45
CA ARG A 40 -7.92 -5.67 1.69
C ARG A 40 -6.56 -5.04 1.42
N ALA A 41 -5.77 -5.59 0.51
CA ALA A 41 -4.47 -5.02 0.16
C ALA A 41 -4.57 -3.60 -0.42
N VAL A 42 -5.61 -3.32 -1.22
CA VAL A 42 -5.88 -1.98 -1.74
C VAL A 42 -6.27 -1.03 -0.60
N ALA A 43 -7.19 -1.44 0.28
CA ALA A 43 -7.60 -0.63 1.43
C ALA A 43 -6.42 -0.31 2.37
N ASP A 44 -5.56 -1.28 2.63
CA ASP A 44 -4.35 -1.11 3.43
C ASP A 44 -3.36 -0.14 2.76
N ALA A 45 -3.12 -0.31 1.45
CA ALA A 45 -2.25 0.59 0.69
C ALA A 45 -2.78 2.05 0.70
N ASP A 46 -4.08 2.24 0.57
CA ASP A 46 -4.71 3.55 0.64
C ASP A 46 -4.56 4.17 2.03
N GLN A 47 -4.73 3.37 3.10
CA GLN A 47 -4.53 3.83 4.46
C GLN A 47 -3.08 4.24 4.73
N ILE A 48 -2.12 3.41 4.30
CA ILE A 48 -0.69 3.70 4.43
C ILE A 48 -0.37 4.99 3.66
N SER A 49 -0.84 5.11 2.43
CA SER A 49 -0.63 6.30 1.59
C SER A 49 -1.13 7.57 2.28
N ARG A 50 -2.31 7.54 2.89
CA ARG A 50 -2.84 8.69 3.66
C ARG A 50 -1.95 9.04 4.85
N GLN A 51 -1.41 8.05 5.56
CA GLN A 51 -0.51 8.29 6.70
C GLN A 51 0.84 8.85 6.26
N LEU A 52 1.42 8.35 5.17
CA LEU A 52 2.69 8.85 4.60
C LEU A 52 2.58 10.29 4.07
N LEU A 53 1.37 10.73 3.70
CA LEU A 53 1.12 12.09 3.23
C LEU A 53 0.83 13.11 4.36
N GLN A 54 0.93 12.70 5.62
CA GLN A 54 0.84 13.61 6.76
C GLN A 54 2.21 14.21 7.07
N VAL A 55 2.23 15.53 7.32
CA VAL A 55 3.39 16.19 7.90
C VAL A 55 3.34 15.99 9.41
N ARG A 56 4.46 15.54 9.98
CA ARG A 56 4.66 15.54 11.42
C ARG A 56 5.17 16.90 11.82
N GLU A 57 4.27 17.68 12.41
CA GLU A 57 4.60 18.93 13.07
C GLU A 57 5.55 18.64 14.23
N GLY A 58 6.71 19.25 14.20
CA GLY A 58 7.70 19.24 15.26
C GLY A 58 8.50 20.54 15.16
N GLU A 59 9.06 20.99 16.27
CA GLU A 59 9.93 22.18 16.33
C GLU A 59 11.30 21.89 15.69
N ASN A 60 11.31 21.32 14.49
CA ASN A 60 12.55 21.11 13.75
C ASN A 60 13.00 22.49 13.27
N GLU A 61 14.06 22.99 13.89
CA GLU A 61 14.84 24.07 13.32
C GLU A 61 15.32 23.66 11.92
N LEU A 62 15.40 24.64 11.02
CA LEU A 62 15.89 24.40 9.68
C LEU A 62 17.34 23.88 9.74
N ASN A 63 17.57 22.68 9.21
CA ASN A 63 18.89 22.11 9.01
C ASN A 63 19.08 21.83 7.51
N CYS A 64 19.79 22.73 6.81
CA CYS A 64 19.89 22.66 5.35
C CYS A 64 20.59 21.41 4.82
N ALA A 65 21.63 20.91 5.51
CA ALA A 65 22.30 19.69 5.08
C ALA A 65 21.33 18.50 5.08
N LYS A 66 20.59 18.34 6.18
CA LYS A 66 19.60 17.28 6.36
C LYS A 66 18.39 17.44 5.46
N ALA A 67 17.86 18.65 5.35
CA ALA A 67 16.69 18.95 4.52
C ALA A 67 16.94 18.63 3.05
N VAL A 68 18.12 19.02 2.53
CA VAL A 68 18.52 18.75 1.15
C VAL A 68 18.74 17.25 0.95
N GLU A 69 19.45 16.58 1.85
CA GLU A 69 19.64 15.12 1.80
C GLU A 69 18.29 14.38 1.74
N ASN A 70 17.38 14.68 2.66
CA ASN A 70 16.07 14.04 2.74
C ASN A 70 15.21 14.33 1.50
N ALA A 71 15.21 15.59 1.01
CA ALA A 71 14.43 15.96 -0.16
C ALA A 71 14.93 15.26 -1.41
N ARG A 72 16.26 15.26 -1.63
CA ARG A 72 16.89 14.59 -2.77
C ARG A 72 16.64 13.09 -2.73
N TYR A 73 16.88 12.45 -1.59
CA TYR A 73 16.64 11.02 -1.40
C TYR A 73 15.18 10.64 -1.70
N GLY A 74 14.22 11.43 -1.20
CA GLY A 74 12.80 11.21 -1.48
C GLY A 74 12.47 11.29 -2.97
N VAL A 75 12.98 12.32 -3.67
CA VAL A 75 12.75 12.51 -5.11
C VAL A 75 13.42 11.42 -5.94
N GLU A 76 14.67 11.08 -5.65
CA GLU A 76 15.43 10.03 -6.33
C GLU A 76 14.74 8.66 -6.16
N THR A 77 14.27 8.35 -4.94
CA THR A 77 13.53 7.12 -4.66
C THR A 77 12.22 7.04 -5.46
N MET A 78 11.47 8.14 -5.56
CA MET A 78 10.24 8.17 -6.35
C MET A 78 10.51 7.91 -7.83
N LEU A 79 11.58 8.48 -8.38
CA LEU A 79 12.00 8.25 -9.76
C LEU A 79 12.42 6.79 -9.98
N GLU A 80 13.26 6.25 -9.10
CA GLU A 80 13.76 4.88 -9.20
C GLU A 80 12.63 3.83 -9.11
N VAL A 81 11.72 3.99 -8.14
CA VAL A 81 10.57 3.08 -7.97
C VAL A 81 9.60 3.23 -9.13
N GLY A 82 9.37 4.44 -9.63
CA GLY A 82 8.55 4.67 -10.81
C GLY A 82 9.11 3.95 -12.04
N GLU A 83 10.42 4.03 -12.29
CA GLU A 83 11.08 3.31 -13.38
C GLU A 83 10.98 1.78 -13.22
N LYS A 84 11.14 1.27 -11.99
CA LYS A 84 10.93 -0.15 -11.68
C LYS A 84 9.50 -0.58 -12.00
N ASN A 85 8.50 0.25 -11.67
CA ASN A 85 7.09 -0.03 -11.93
C ASN A 85 6.76 0.00 -13.43
N VAL A 86 7.40 0.87 -14.22
CA VAL A 86 7.30 0.85 -15.69
C VAL A 86 7.87 -0.44 -16.25
N ARG A 87 9.10 -0.82 -15.85
CA ARG A 87 9.72 -2.08 -16.30
C ARG A 87 8.91 -3.32 -15.91
N GLY A 88 8.26 -3.29 -14.75
CA GLY A 88 7.40 -4.35 -14.25
C GLY A 88 6.00 -4.39 -14.87
N GLY A 89 5.64 -3.41 -15.72
CA GLY A 89 4.31 -3.32 -16.33
C GLY A 89 3.20 -2.84 -15.38
N TYR A 90 3.55 -2.33 -14.19
CA TYR A 90 2.60 -1.81 -13.21
C TYR A 90 2.24 -0.33 -13.44
N LEU A 91 3.04 0.39 -14.23
CA LEU A 91 2.82 1.80 -14.56
C LEU A 91 3.08 2.03 -16.06
N ALA A 92 2.20 2.77 -16.74
CA ALA A 92 2.43 3.14 -18.13
C ALA A 92 3.57 4.16 -18.24
N ALA A 93 4.42 4.02 -19.26
CA ALA A 93 5.60 4.87 -19.44
C ALA A 93 5.24 6.35 -19.59
N GLU A 94 4.13 6.66 -20.28
CA GLU A 94 3.63 8.02 -20.49
C GLU A 94 3.19 8.64 -19.17
N GLN A 95 2.49 7.88 -18.32
CA GLN A 95 2.06 8.34 -17.01
C GLN A 95 3.26 8.60 -16.09
N PHE A 96 4.24 7.68 -16.10
CA PHE A 96 5.48 7.88 -15.36
C PHE A 96 6.20 9.14 -15.83
N ASN A 97 6.42 9.31 -17.13
CA ASN A 97 7.15 10.45 -17.68
C ASN A 97 6.49 11.79 -17.34
N ALA A 98 5.16 11.87 -17.40
CA ALA A 98 4.41 13.07 -17.00
C ALA A 98 4.64 13.41 -15.51
N SER A 99 4.59 12.40 -14.63
CA SER A 99 4.82 12.60 -13.19
C SER A 99 6.30 12.84 -12.82
N ALA A 100 7.23 12.27 -13.59
CA ALA A 100 8.67 12.33 -13.33
C ALA A 100 9.31 13.64 -13.80
N ALA A 101 8.73 14.31 -14.81
CA ALA A 101 9.25 15.56 -15.34
C ALA A 101 9.46 16.65 -14.26
N PRO A 102 8.47 17.01 -13.42
CA PRO A 102 8.68 18.01 -12.37
C PRO A 102 9.70 17.55 -11.32
N LEU A 103 9.76 16.26 -10.99
CA LEU A 103 10.72 15.70 -10.04
C LEU A 103 12.17 15.84 -10.54
N ARG A 104 12.40 15.53 -11.83
CA ARG A 104 13.72 15.70 -12.47
C ARG A 104 14.14 17.16 -12.53
N ALA A 105 13.19 18.08 -12.73
CA ALA A 105 13.45 19.52 -12.72
C ALA A 105 13.74 20.07 -11.32
N LEU A 106 13.19 19.46 -10.27
CA LEU A 106 13.43 19.84 -8.88
C LEU A 106 14.82 19.43 -8.38
N LEU A 107 15.31 18.25 -8.74
CA LEU A 107 16.61 17.73 -8.27
C LEU A 107 17.80 18.69 -8.37
N PRO A 108 18.07 19.40 -9.48
CA PRO A 108 19.21 20.31 -9.55
C PRO A 108 19.05 21.56 -8.66
N GLN A 109 17.83 21.87 -8.22
CA GLN A 109 17.55 23.02 -7.36
C GLN A 109 17.77 22.70 -5.88
N LEU A 110 17.56 21.44 -5.48
CA LEU A 110 17.76 20.96 -4.11
C LEU A 110 19.24 20.95 -3.75
N THR A 111 19.74 22.10 -3.28
CA THR A 111 21.12 22.33 -2.87
C THR A 111 21.18 23.06 -1.53
N THR A 112 22.28 22.92 -0.81
CA THR A 112 22.45 23.63 0.48
C THR A 112 22.38 25.14 0.29
N ALA A 113 23.00 25.68 -0.76
CA ALA A 113 22.95 27.11 -1.07
C ALA A 113 21.52 27.60 -1.34
N ASP A 114 20.73 26.80 -2.05
CA ASP A 114 19.32 27.08 -2.32
C ASP A 114 18.48 27.09 -1.03
N CYS A 115 18.75 26.15 -0.11
CA CYS A 115 18.13 26.11 1.21
C CYS A 115 18.51 27.30 2.09
N GLU A 116 19.78 27.67 2.12
CA GLU A 116 20.29 28.79 2.93
C GLU A 116 19.72 30.13 2.45
N ALA A 117 19.51 30.28 1.14
CA ALA A 117 18.89 31.45 0.54
C ALA A 117 17.34 31.42 0.56
N ALA A 118 16.73 30.32 1.00
CA ALA A 118 15.29 30.14 0.91
C ALA A 118 14.53 31.05 1.87
N ASP A 119 13.41 31.60 1.38
CA ASP A 119 12.42 32.35 2.14
C ASP A 119 11.00 31.77 1.92
N GLY A 120 10.01 32.32 2.63
CA GLY A 120 8.59 31.97 2.48
C GLY A 120 8.32 30.45 2.49
N ASN A 121 7.54 29.99 1.50
CA ASN A 121 7.17 28.57 1.37
C ASN A 121 8.40 27.68 1.11
N LYS A 122 9.40 28.18 0.40
CA LYS A 122 10.59 27.40 0.09
C LYS A 122 11.39 27.09 1.37
N ARG A 123 11.53 28.09 2.24
CA ARG A 123 12.09 27.91 3.57
C ARG A 123 11.27 26.93 4.40
N ALA A 124 9.93 27.07 4.38
CA ALA A 124 9.04 26.18 5.10
C ALA A 124 9.12 24.72 4.60
N PHE A 125 9.26 24.51 3.28
CA PHE A 125 9.52 23.21 2.68
C PHE A 125 10.81 22.59 3.23
N TYR A 126 11.93 23.33 3.21
CA TYR A 126 13.19 22.82 3.74
C TYR A 126 13.12 22.57 5.26
N GLN A 127 12.40 23.41 6.00
CA GLN A 127 12.18 23.18 7.43
C GLN A 127 11.38 21.90 7.66
N CYS A 128 10.33 21.66 6.89
CA CYS A 128 9.57 20.41 6.93
C CYS A 128 10.45 19.20 6.60
N MET A 129 11.34 19.32 5.60
CA MET A 129 12.28 18.27 5.21
C MET A 129 13.45 18.05 6.20
N SER A 130 13.61 18.93 7.19
CA SER A 130 14.61 18.74 8.27
C SER A 130 14.24 17.58 9.22
N SER A 131 13.03 17.03 9.10
CA SER A 131 12.57 15.82 9.80
C SER A 131 12.78 14.57 8.96
N ASP A 132 13.29 13.49 9.57
CA ASP A 132 13.40 12.17 8.90
C ASP A 132 12.05 11.44 8.80
N TYR A 133 11.02 11.97 9.44
CA TYR A 133 9.68 11.37 9.45
C TYR A 133 8.74 12.00 8.42
N ASN A 134 9.17 13.06 7.74
CA ASN A 134 8.37 13.74 6.73
C ASN A 134 8.80 13.28 5.33
N HIS A 135 7.82 13.20 4.43
CA HIS A 135 8.06 12.78 3.05
C HIS A 135 8.00 13.97 2.10
N VAL A 136 8.81 13.94 1.04
CA VAL A 136 8.93 15.06 0.09
C VAL A 136 7.60 15.48 -0.54
N LEU A 137 6.72 14.51 -0.84
CA LEU A 137 5.38 14.79 -1.33
C LEU A 137 4.48 15.47 -0.29
N ALA A 138 4.59 15.06 0.98
CA ALA A 138 3.82 15.65 2.07
C ALA A 138 4.27 17.11 2.31
N CYS A 139 5.59 17.33 2.42
CA CYS A 139 6.15 18.67 2.60
C CYS A 139 5.87 19.58 1.40
N GLY A 140 6.03 19.08 0.16
CA GLY A 140 5.74 19.88 -1.05
C GLY A 140 4.26 20.23 -1.20
N LYS A 141 3.35 19.39 -0.69
CA LYS A 141 1.92 19.72 -0.64
C LYS A 141 1.60 20.77 0.41
N ALA A 142 2.23 20.69 1.59
CA ALA A 142 2.03 21.64 2.68
C ALA A 142 2.68 23.01 2.40
N HIS A 143 3.82 22.99 1.72
CA HIS A 143 4.63 24.16 1.39
C HIS A 143 5.01 24.11 -0.09
N PRO A 144 4.16 24.63 -0.98
CA PRO A 144 4.43 24.62 -2.41
C PRO A 144 5.74 25.33 -2.74
N TYR A 145 6.68 24.54 -3.27
CA TYR A 145 8.02 24.92 -3.70
C TYR A 145 8.00 25.61 -5.07
#